data_AF-A0A6A5R0K9-F1
#
_entry.id   AF-A0A6A5R0K9-F1
#
_cell.length_a   1.000
_cell.length_b   1.000
_cell.length_c   1.000
_cell.angle_alpha   90.00
_cell.angle_beta   90.00
_cell.angle_gamma   90.00
#
_symmetry.space_group_name_H-M   'P 1'
#
loop_
_entity.id
_entity.type
_entity.pdbx_description
1 polymer ?
#
loop_
_entity_poly.entity_id
_entity_poly.type
_entity_poly.pdbx_seq_one_letter_code
_entity_poly.pdbx_strand_id
1 'polypeptide(L)'
;MPAMLDDPSAPIIHRTSGELPYPPPGGPLPVGIAPIHVTLRDRVTTATIIPFSAPNQVPLTLLAYLCDQLGREIEKGDTYPMVEPLPLENFGPYWFGVFGAIMLLGEIQDGRELHEMARSGCDWERECLGSFYIKPNYPGRSSHVCNGGFLVTDASRNRGVGRLMGETYLDWAPKLGYTYSVFNLVYETNVASCRIWDALGFKRIGRVKGCGNLKSYPGELVDAIIYGRDLGQEDDFVSEERFDKIRFYLKNGKYPNGADRAEKSRLRSAATHYKLTPAADDEPEKLWLKGKEVIADPQKQYEIARDLHHKSHGGINKTTAAIAELYHWVRIKETVSQVIRNCPECSEMNKGLSAMRQTQNQNQNQARYSQGISGQSPLIPTTPIDACAHQPPQPPPRQESPSNQLQLEAAQQQSSFPAYTQHNGFDMPVDPALMEGIEGNATLADLPPSPFLQGSDNMPQVADLGSPSSSQQSSALGERVPTAREEMRRRLNRVAGYRSK
;
A
#
# COMPACT_ATOMS: atom_id res chain seq x y z
N MET A 1 8.70 0.21 4.01
CA MET A 1 7.91 1.03 3.09
C MET A 1 8.92 1.52 2.05
N PRO A 2 8.67 1.35 0.76
CA PRO A 2 9.55 1.84 -0.29
C PRO A 2 9.59 3.36 -0.32
N ALA A 3 10.78 3.93 -0.42
CA ALA A 3 11.03 5.36 -0.50
C ALA A 3 10.87 5.91 -1.92
N MET A 4 10.50 7.19 -1.93
CA MET A 4 9.87 7.92 -3.02
C MET A 4 10.94 8.73 -3.77
N LEU A 5 10.84 8.81 -5.10
CA LEU A 5 11.82 9.48 -5.95
C LEU A 5 11.55 10.99 -6.12
N ASP A 6 10.28 11.41 -6.01
CA ASP A 6 9.85 12.74 -6.43
C ASP A 6 9.70 13.69 -5.24
N ASP A 7 10.11 14.95 -5.47
CA ASP A 7 9.76 16.09 -4.62
C ASP A 7 8.23 16.18 -4.51
N PRO A 8 7.65 16.20 -3.30
CA PRO A 8 6.20 16.28 -3.13
C PRO A 8 5.57 17.59 -3.61
N SER A 9 6.38 18.60 -3.91
CA SER A 9 5.95 19.85 -4.54
C SER A 9 6.01 19.82 -6.08
N ALA A 10 6.62 18.79 -6.67
CA ALA A 10 6.71 18.66 -8.12
C ALA A 10 5.34 18.39 -8.77
N PRO A 11 5.13 18.84 -10.01
CA PRO A 11 3.88 18.58 -10.73
C PRO A 11 3.62 17.08 -10.86
N ILE A 12 2.34 16.70 -10.75
CA ILE A 12 1.92 15.30 -10.81
C ILE A 12 2.28 14.73 -12.19
N ILE A 13 3.09 13.68 -12.18
CA ILE A 13 3.40 12.93 -13.39
C ILE A 13 2.22 12.02 -13.70
N HIS A 14 1.62 12.21 -14.87
CA HIS A 14 0.56 11.35 -15.37
C HIS A 14 1.10 10.36 -16.42
N ARG A 15 0.41 9.23 -16.55
CA ARG A 15 0.71 8.24 -17.59
C ARG A 15 0.39 8.84 -18.95
N THR A 16 1.37 8.80 -19.85
CA THR A 16 1.27 9.36 -21.21
C THR A 16 1.69 8.36 -22.29
N SER A 17 2.07 7.13 -21.91
CA SER A 17 2.44 6.04 -22.82
C SER A 17 1.82 4.69 -22.45
N GLY A 18 1.58 3.84 -23.46
CA GLY A 18 1.04 2.48 -23.34
C GLY A 18 -0.41 2.35 -23.86
N GLU A 19 -1.06 1.22 -23.58
CA GLU A 19 -2.45 0.98 -23.98
C GLU A 19 -3.44 1.90 -23.24
N LEU A 20 -4.40 2.44 -23.99
CA LEU A 20 -5.51 3.25 -23.50
C LEU A 20 -6.55 2.38 -22.78
N PRO A 21 -7.35 2.94 -21.85
CA PRO A 21 -7.43 4.36 -21.49
C PRO A 21 -6.45 4.76 -20.38
N TYR A 22 -5.92 5.99 -20.47
CA TYR A 22 -5.29 6.64 -19.31
C TYR A 22 -6.41 7.11 -18.38
N PRO A 23 -6.47 6.68 -17.11
CA PRO A 23 -7.49 7.18 -16.20
C PRO A 23 -7.29 8.70 -16.06
N PRO A 24 -8.29 9.53 -16.40
CA PRO A 24 -8.17 10.96 -16.23
C PRO A 24 -8.01 11.30 -14.74
N PRO A 25 -7.26 12.34 -14.36
CA PRO A 25 -7.15 12.76 -12.97
C PRO A 25 -8.55 13.04 -12.40
N GLY A 26 -8.91 12.39 -11.29
CA GLY A 26 -10.27 12.47 -10.72
C GLY A 26 -11.39 11.85 -11.56
N GLY A 27 -11.04 11.11 -12.62
CA GLY A 27 -11.97 10.36 -13.45
C GLY A 27 -12.54 9.11 -12.77
N PRO A 28 -13.50 8.43 -13.42
CA PRO A 28 -13.99 7.15 -12.96
C PRO A 28 -12.85 6.11 -12.97
N LEU A 29 -12.81 5.28 -11.94
CA LEU A 29 -11.84 4.20 -11.84
C LEU A 29 -12.13 3.12 -12.91
N PRO A 30 -11.10 2.45 -13.45
CA PRO A 30 -11.26 1.32 -14.36
C PRO A 30 -12.15 0.21 -13.79
N VAL A 31 -12.79 -0.55 -14.70
CA VAL A 31 -13.62 -1.70 -14.33
C VAL A 31 -12.78 -2.72 -13.54
N GLY A 32 -13.33 -3.18 -12.41
CA GLY A 32 -12.66 -4.14 -11.53
C GLY A 32 -11.79 -3.51 -10.43
N ILE A 33 -11.77 -2.17 -10.33
CA ILE A 33 -11.26 -1.44 -9.16
C ILE A 33 -12.46 -0.85 -8.41
N ALA A 34 -12.75 -1.43 -7.24
CA ALA A 34 -13.85 -1.04 -6.37
C ALA A 34 -13.43 -1.29 -4.91
N PRO A 35 -14.18 -0.79 -3.91
CA PRO A 35 -13.95 -1.17 -2.52
C PRO A 35 -13.91 -2.70 -2.37
N ILE A 36 -12.88 -3.21 -1.69
CA ILE A 36 -12.73 -4.64 -1.43
C ILE A 36 -12.72 -4.90 0.07
N HIS A 37 -13.49 -5.91 0.49
CA HIS A 37 -13.45 -6.41 1.85
C HIS A 37 -12.34 -7.47 1.97
N VAL A 38 -11.53 -7.33 3.01
CA VAL A 38 -10.46 -8.26 3.34
C VAL A 38 -10.54 -8.61 4.80
N THR A 39 -10.08 -9.82 5.13
CA THR A 39 -9.98 -10.28 6.52
C THR A 39 -8.54 -10.17 6.98
N LEU A 40 -8.33 -9.57 8.15
CA LEU A 40 -7.00 -9.44 8.74
C LEU A 40 -6.43 -10.80 9.15
N ARG A 41 -5.16 -10.81 9.59
CA ARG A 41 -4.43 -12.03 9.94
C ARG A 41 -5.11 -12.91 10.99
N ASP A 42 -5.91 -12.31 11.87
CA ASP A 42 -6.70 -13.01 12.89
C ASP A 42 -7.87 -13.83 12.32
N ARG A 43 -8.17 -13.70 11.02
CA ARG A 43 -9.29 -14.36 10.31
C ARG A 43 -10.68 -14.03 10.85
N VAL A 44 -10.80 -12.98 11.66
CA VAL A 44 -12.05 -12.56 12.29
C VAL A 44 -12.33 -11.10 11.97
N THR A 45 -11.32 -10.25 12.10
CA THR A 45 -11.50 -8.81 11.88
C THR A 45 -11.58 -8.51 10.39
N THR A 46 -12.65 -7.85 9.98
CA THR A 46 -12.85 -7.36 8.62
C THR A 46 -12.34 -5.94 8.46
N ALA A 47 -11.88 -5.63 7.25
CA ALA A 47 -11.42 -4.32 6.84
C ALA A 47 -11.80 -4.10 5.37
N THR A 48 -11.97 -2.85 4.97
CA THR A 48 -12.21 -2.46 3.57
C THR A 48 -11.04 -1.65 3.05
N ILE A 49 -10.57 -1.96 1.85
CA ILE A 49 -9.64 -1.10 1.09
C ILE A 49 -10.45 -0.31 0.06
N ILE A 50 -10.45 1.01 0.18
CA ILE A 50 -11.23 1.93 -0.65
C ILE A 50 -10.29 2.66 -1.61
N PRO A 51 -10.53 2.61 -2.93
CA PRO A 51 -9.74 3.33 -3.93
C PRO A 51 -10.24 4.77 -4.15
N PHE A 52 -9.31 5.67 -4.47
CA PHE A 52 -9.54 7.08 -4.76
C PHE A 52 -8.74 7.51 -5.99
N SER A 53 -9.37 8.27 -6.87
CA SER A 53 -8.75 8.86 -8.07
C SER A 53 -8.42 10.34 -7.94
N ALA A 54 -8.85 10.98 -6.85
CA ALA A 54 -8.52 12.37 -6.55
C ALA A 54 -8.52 12.67 -5.04
N PRO A 55 -7.75 13.70 -4.59
CA PRO A 55 -7.67 14.06 -3.18
C PRO A 55 -9.00 14.55 -2.58
N ASN A 56 -9.84 15.22 -3.38
CA ASN A 56 -11.12 15.77 -2.94
C ASN A 56 -12.19 14.69 -2.61
N GLN A 57 -11.95 13.44 -3.01
CA GLN A 57 -12.82 12.31 -2.68
C GLN A 57 -12.60 11.83 -1.24
N VAL A 58 -11.45 12.13 -0.66
CA VAL A 58 -11.08 11.74 0.71
C VAL A 58 -11.61 12.79 1.71
N PRO A 59 -12.30 12.39 2.80
CA PRO A 59 -12.69 13.34 3.83
C PRO A 59 -11.48 14.07 4.43
N LEU A 60 -11.60 15.39 4.64
CA LEU A 60 -10.48 16.23 5.10
C LEU A 60 -9.91 15.78 6.45
N THR A 61 -10.74 15.27 7.36
CA THR A 61 -10.29 14.77 8.68
C THR A 61 -9.42 13.52 8.54
N LEU A 62 -9.78 12.61 7.63
CA LEU A 62 -9.00 11.41 7.33
C LEU A 62 -7.70 11.77 6.58
N LEU A 63 -7.78 12.72 5.65
CA LEU A 63 -6.61 13.22 4.94
C LEU A 63 -5.59 13.86 5.91
N ALA A 64 -6.06 14.69 6.84
CA ALA A 64 -5.24 15.30 7.88
C ALA A 64 -4.60 14.26 8.80
N TYR A 65 -5.35 13.21 9.16
CA TYR A 65 -4.82 12.10 9.95
C TYR A 65 -3.70 11.36 9.21
N LEU A 66 -3.89 11.01 7.93
CA LEU A 66 -2.86 10.34 7.14
C LEU A 66 -1.61 11.22 6.93
N CYS A 67 -1.80 12.53 6.77
CA CYS A 67 -0.71 13.50 6.71
C CYS A 67 0.13 13.50 7.99
N ASP A 68 -0.52 13.49 9.17
CA ASP A 68 0.14 13.40 10.47
C ASP A 68 0.91 12.07 10.61
N GLN A 69 0.28 10.95 10.21
CA GLN A 69 0.93 9.63 10.26
C GLN A 69 2.17 9.55 9.35
N LEU A 70 2.10 10.10 8.14
CA LEU A 70 3.29 10.19 7.27
C LEU A 70 4.35 11.11 7.88
N GLY A 71 3.94 12.24 8.47
CA GLY A 71 4.83 13.17 9.16
C GLY A 71 5.62 12.49 10.28
N ARG A 72 4.96 11.71 11.14
CA ARG A 72 5.63 10.93 12.20
C ARG A 72 6.60 9.91 11.65
N GLU A 73 6.27 9.26 10.55
CA GLU A 73 7.13 8.27 9.92
C GLU A 73 8.38 8.93 9.28
N ILE A 74 8.22 10.12 8.70
CA ILE A 74 9.32 10.97 8.21
C ILE A 74 10.19 11.45 9.37
N GLU A 75 9.58 11.95 10.45
CA GLU A 75 10.30 12.41 11.65
C GLU A 75 11.08 11.28 12.32
N LYS A 76 10.57 10.04 12.26
CA LYS A 76 11.31 8.86 12.72
C LYS A 76 12.55 8.61 11.87
N GLY A 77 12.51 8.91 10.57
CA GLY A 77 13.69 9.02 9.71
C GLY A 77 14.36 7.70 9.33
N ASP A 78 13.59 6.60 9.28
CA ASP A 78 14.12 5.25 9.00
C ASP A 78 13.58 4.62 7.71
N THR A 79 12.58 5.23 7.07
CA THR A 79 11.83 4.57 5.99
C THR A 79 11.65 5.44 4.76
N TYR A 80 11.47 6.75 4.94
CA TYR A 80 11.36 7.74 3.86
C TYR A 80 12.61 8.61 3.79
N PRO A 81 12.96 9.13 2.60
CA PRO A 81 14.16 9.94 2.39
C PRO A 81 13.93 11.41 2.77
N MET A 82 12.67 11.83 2.94
CA MET A 82 12.32 13.17 3.37
C MET A 82 12.87 13.42 4.77
N VAL A 83 13.34 14.65 5.00
CA VAL A 83 13.78 15.12 6.31
C VAL A 83 12.65 15.86 7.02
N GLU A 84 11.84 16.60 6.27
CA GLU A 84 10.75 17.44 6.77
C GLU A 84 9.38 16.84 6.43
N PRO A 85 8.43 16.82 7.37
CA PRO A 85 7.05 16.45 7.10
C PRO A 85 6.40 17.32 6.03
N LEU A 86 5.57 16.69 5.18
CA LEU A 86 4.79 17.43 4.18
C LEU A 86 3.68 18.25 4.85
N PRO A 87 3.44 19.49 4.42
CA PRO A 87 2.25 20.21 4.83
C PRO A 87 0.99 19.57 4.23
N LEU A 88 -0.15 19.72 4.92
CA LEU A 88 -1.42 19.10 4.52
C LEU A 88 -1.86 19.47 3.10
N GLU A 89 -1.61 20.71 2.69
CA GLU A 89 -1.93 21.23 1.36
C GLU A 89 -1.21 20.47 0.23
N ASN A 90 0.02 19.98 0.49
CA ASN A 90 0.80 19.21 -0.48
C ASN A 90 0.54 17.71 -0.35
N PHE A 91 0.20 17.21 0.83
CA PHE A 91 -0.03 15.78 1.06
C PHE A 91 -1.14 15.20 0.19
N GLY A 92 -2.28 15.90 0.08
CA GLY A 92 -3.41 15.44 -0.74
C GLY A 92 -3.03 15.24 -2.21
N PRO A 93 -2.60 16.30 -2.91
CA PRO A 93 -2.11 16.20 -4.29
C PRO A 93 -1.00 15.18 -4.46
N TYR A 94 -0.08 15.06 -3.49
CA TYR A 94 1.01 14.12 -3.55
C TYR A 94 0.56 12.66 -3.48
N TRP A 95 -0.25 12.32 -2.47
CA TRP A 95 -0.61 10.94 -2.14
C TRP A 95 -1.81 10.42 -2.95
N PHE A 96 -2.73 11.30 -3.33
CA PHE A 96 -3.98 10.96 -4.02
C PHE A 96 -4.12 11.63 -5.39
N GLY A 97 -3.06 12.25 -5.92
CA GLY A 97 -3.11 12.99 -7.19
C GLY A 97 -3.27 12.13 -8.45
N VAL A 98 -2.87 10.86 -8.40
CA VAL A 98 -3.08 9.90 -9.50
C VAL A 98 -4.03 8.80 -9.05
N PHE A 99 -3.61 8.03 -8.06
CA PHE A 99 -4.39 6.97 -7.46
C PHE A 99 -3.89 6.73 -6.04
N GLY A 100 -4.82 6.71 -5.09
CA GLY A 100 -4.55 6.37 -3.71
C GLY A 100 -5.61 5.40 -3.17
N ALA A 101 -5.25 4.66 -2.14
CA ALA A 101 -6.11 3.68 -1.53
C ALA A 101 -5.95 3.73 -0.02
N ILE A 102 -7.06 3.68 0.72
CA ILE A 102 -7.05 3.71 2.18
C ILE A 102 -7.67 2.42 2.70
N MET A 103 -7.00 1.79 3.65
CA MET A 103 -7.51 0.63 4.36
C MET A 103 -8.13 1.05 5.68
N LEU A 104 -9.41 0.75 5.86
CA LEU A 104 -10.21 1.09 7.04
C LEU A 104 -10.76 -0.19 7.67
N LEU A 105 -10.96 -0.16 8.97
CA LEU A 105 -11.57 -1.24 9.73
C LEU A 105 -13.08 -1.32 9.43
N GLY A 106 -13.64 -2.53 9.43
CA GLY A 106 -15.06 -2.78 9.17
C GLY A 106 -15.41 -2.99 7.70
N GLU A 107 -16.71 -3.17 7.44
CA GLU A 107 -17.27 -3.40 6.10
C GLU A 107 -17.91 -2.11 5.56
N ILE A 108 -17.07 -1.24 4.99
CA ILE A 108 -17.54 0.00 4.36
C ILE A 108 -17.94 -0.29 2.91
N GLN A 109 -19.15 0.08 2.51
CA GLN A 109 -19.69 -0.23 1.18
C GLN A 109 -19.27 0.79 0.12
N ASP A 110 -19.28 2.08 0.46
CA ASP A 110 -18.99 3.14 -0.50
C ASP A 110 -18.37 4.40 0.14
N GLY A 111 -18.01 5.37 -0.71
CA GLY A 111 -17.46 6.64 -0.25
C GLY A 111 -18.46 7.51 0.53
N ARG A 112 -19.78 7.32 0.36
CA ARG A 112 -20.78 8.11 1.10
C ARG A 112 -20.79 7.73 2.57
N GLU A 113 -20.73 6.43 2.86
CA GLU A 113 -20.57 5.90 4.22
C GLU A 113 -19.29 6.43 4.86
N LEU A 114 -18.17 6.46 4.12
CA LEU A 114 -16.93 7.05 4.59
C LEU A 114 -17.07 8.55 4.99
N HIS A 115 -17.77 9.34 4.16
CA HIS A 115 -18.05 10.75 4.47
C HIS A 115 -19.03 10.91 5.63
N GLU A 116 -19.89 9.93 5.90
CA GLU A 116 -20.77 9.91 7.07
C GLU A 116 -20.00 9.58 8.36
N MET A 117 -19.10 8.59 8.31
CA MET A 117 -18.15 8.31 9.40
C MET A 117 -17.32 9.55 9.75
N ALA A 118 -16.84 10.27 8.73
CA ALA A 118 -16.11 11.52 8.96
C ALA A 118 -16.96 12.59 9.64
N ARG A 119 -18.24 12.72 9.25
CA ARG A 119 -19.19 13.70 9.82
C ARG A 119 -19.63 13.34 11.24
N SER A 120 -19.69 12.06 11.58
CA SER A 120 -20.02 11.59 12.93
C SER A 120 -18.87 11.71 13.93
N GLY A 121 -17.68 12.15 13.47
CA GLY A 121 -16.51 12.32 14.33
C GLY A 121 -15.78 11.02 14.62
N CYS A 122 -15.74 10.11 13.64
CA CYS A 122 -15.00 8.85 13.70
C CYS A 122 -13.54 9.04 14.18
N ASP A 123 -13.08 8.13 15.04
CA ASP A 123 -11.72 8.09 15.53
C ASP A 123 -10.80 7.34 14.54
N TRP A 124 -10.17 8.11 13.65
CA TRP A 124 -9.26 7.57 12.63
C TRP A 124 -8.05 6.84 13.20
N GLU A 125 -7.65 7.11 14.46
CA GLU A 125 -6.52 6.39 15.09
C GLU A 125 -6.82 4.89 15.23
N ARG A 126 -8.09 4.56 15.43
CA ARG A 126 -8.57 3.18 15.58
C ARG A 126 -9.05 2.58 14.27
N GLU A 127 -9.72 3.39 13.44
CA GLU A 127 -10.37 2.90 12.23
C GLU A 127 -9.44 2.87 11.01
N CYS A 128 -8.42 3.73 10.94
CA CYS A 128 -7.49 3.73 9.80
C CYS A 128 -6.32 2.78 10.01
N LEU A 129 -6.21 1.79 9.12
CA LEU A 129 -5.19 0.75 9.20
C LEU A 129 -3.94 1.08 8.38
N GLY A 130 -4.10 1.84 7.31
CA GLY A 130 -3.02 2.23 6.43
C GLY A 130 -3.51 2.83 5.11
N SER A 131 -2.56 3.21 4.27
CA SER A 131 -2.81 3.79 2.96
C SER A 131 -1.67 3.46 2.00
N PHE A 132 -1.95 3.43 0.71
CA PHE A 132 -0.91 3.37 -0.32
C PHE A 132 -1.32 4.15 -1.56
N TYR A 133 -0.35 4.52 -2.39
CA TYR A 133 -0.59 5.17 -3.67
C TYR A 133 0.00 4.36 -4.82
N ILE A 134 -0.49 4.62 -6.04
CA ILE A 134 0.09 4.11 -7.28
C ILE A 134 0.23 5.28 -8.26
N LYS A 135 1.46 5.55 -8.70
CA LYS A 135 1.73 6.60 -9.69
C LYS A 135 2.82 6.16 -10.68
N PRO A 136 2.96 6.80 -11.84
CA PRO A 136 4.10 6.57 -12.72
C PRO A 136 5.41 6.87 -11.98
N ASN A 137 6.40 5.98 -12.13
CA ASN A 137 7.74 6.19 -11.56
C ASN A 137 8.60 7.14 -12.41
N TYR A 138 8.27 7.23 -13.71
CA TYR A 138 9.01 8.01 -14.69
C TYR A 138 8.05 8.73 -15.65
N PRO A 139 8.43 9.88 -16.21
CA PRO A 139 7.62 10.59 -17.19
C PRO A 139 7.65 9.93 -18.58
N GLY A 140 6.70 10.32 -19.43
CA GLY A 140 6.75 10.06 -20.87
C GLY A 140 6.80 8.57 -21.23
N ARG A 141 7.81 8.18 -22.01
CA ARG A 141 7.96 6.82 -22.57
C ARG A 141 7.97 5.72 -21.51
N SER A 142 8.46 6.02 -20.31
CA SER A 142 8.58 5.06 -19.21
C SER A 142 7.43 5.12 -18.20
N SER A 143 6.35 5.83 -18.51
CA SER A 143 5.22 6.01 -17.58
C SER A 143 4.35 4.77 -17.34
N HIS A 144 4.59 3.70 -18.09
CA HIS A 144 4.01 2.37 -17.86
C HIS A 144 4.64 1.64 -16.65
N VAL A 145 5.78 2.12 -16.15
CA VAL A 145 6.42 1.64 -14.93
C VAL A 145 5.86 2.44 -13.75
N CYS A 146 5.14 1.78 -12.84
CA CYS A 146 4.63 2.44 -11.65
C CYS A 146 5.57 2.35 -10.45
N ASN A 147 5.37 3.28 -9.54
CA ASN A 147 5.84 3.27 -8.17
C ASN A 147 4.64 3.19 -7.22
N GLY A 148 4.91 2.85 -5.97
CA GLY A 148 3.95 2.98 -4.89
C GLY A 148 4.66 3.28 -3.58
N GLY A 149 4.02 4.08 -2.74
CA GLY A 149 4.39 4.30 -1.35
C GLY A 149 3.29 3.72 -0.46
N PHE A 150 3.68 3.21 0.70
CA PHE A 150 2.79 2.54 1.64
C PHE A 150 2.94 3.18 3.00
N LEU A 151 1.87 3.28 3.75
CA LEU A 151 1.83 3.78 5.11
C LEU A 151 0.98 2.82 5.94
N VAL A 152 1.50 2.36 7.08
CA VAL A 152 0.76 1.51 8.02
C VAL A 152 0.73 2.22 9.35
N THR A 153 -0.45 2.38 9.93
CA THR A 153 -0.60 3.04 11.25
C THR A 153 0.04 2.20 12.34
N ASP A 154 0.56 2.84 13.39
CA ASP A 154 1.27 2.16 14.47
C ASP A 154 0.43 1.05 15.12
N ALA A 155 -0.86 1.33 15.36
CA ALA A 155 -1.84 0.39 15.92
C ALA A 155 -2.12 -0.85 15.03
N SER A 156 -1.74 -0.78 13.76
CA SER A 156 -2.05 -1.79 12.75
C SER A 156 -0.86 -2.66 12.33
N ARG A 157 0.32 -2.38 12.92
CA ARG A 157 1.52 -3.17 12.69
C ARG A 157 1.32 -4.62 13.17
N ASN A 158 2.03 -5.56 12.52
CA ASN A 158 1.96 -7.00 12.78
C ASN A 158 0.60 -7.70 12.54
N ARG A 159 -0.44 -6.99 12.09
CA ARG A 159 -1.78 -7.54 11.79
C ARG A 159 -1.95 -8.01 10.34
N GLY A 160 -0.88 -8.00 9.54
CA GLY A 160 -0.90 -8.39 8.13
C GLY A 160 -1.33 -7.30 7.15
N VAL A 161 -1.60 -6.08 7.64
CA VAL A 161 -2.09 -4.94 6.85
C VAL A 161 -1.18 -4.60 5.68
N GLY A 162 0.13 -4.45 5.90
CA GLY A 162 1.07 -4.14 4.82
C GLY A 162 1.12 -5.20 3.71
N ARG A 163 0.91 -6.47 4.07
CA ARG A 163 0.85 -7.56 3.08
C ARG A 163 -0.44 -7.51 2.28
N LEU A 164 -1.59 -7.33 2.93
CA LEU A 164 -2.89 -7.19 2.26
C LEU A 164 -2.90 -6.01 1.29
N MET A 165 -2.40 -4.84 1.71
CA MET A 165 -2.24 -3.69 0.82
C MET A 165 -1.29 -3.98 -0.35
N GLY A 166 -0.21 -4.72 -0.12
CA GLY A 166 0.70 -5.16 -1.17
C GLY A 166 0.06 -6.15 -2.17
N GLU A 167 -0.80 -7.06 -1.70
CA GLU A 167 -1.59 -7.97 -2.55
C GLU A 167 -2.61 -7.19 -3.40
N THR A 168 -3.30 -6.21 -2.79
CA THR A 168 -4.21 -5.31 -3.51
C THR A 168 -3.49 -4.42 -4.52
N TYR A 169 -2.31 -3.91 -4.17
CA TYR A 169 -1.46 -3.15 -5.10
C TYR A 169 -1.18 -3.96 -6.37
N LEU A 170 -0.88 -5.25 -6.24
CA LEU A 170 -0.60 -6.13 -7.38
C LEU A 170 -1.83 -6.46 -8.21
N ASP A 171 -3.01 -6.49 -7.60
CA ASP A 171 -4.27 -6.67 -8.33
C ASP A 171 -4.68 -5.38 -9.08
N TRP A 172 -4.44 -4.21 -8.48
CA TRP A 172 -4.91 -2.93 -9.04
C TRP A 172 -3.93 -2.28 -10.01
N ALA A 173 -2.61 -2.39 -9.81
CA ALA A 173 -1.63 -1.77 -10.69
C ALA A 173 -1.76 -2.19 -12.18
N PRO A 174 -1.96 -3.49 -12.52
CA PRO A 174 -2.22 -3.89 -13.91
C PRO A 174 -3.55 -3.34 -14.45
N LYS A 175 -4.60 -3.28 -13.63
CA LYS A 175 -5.92 -2.72 -14.00
C LYS A 175 -5.87 -1.22 -14.25
N LEU A 176 -4.91 -0.51 -13.65
CA LEU A 176 -4.59 0.89 -13.94
C LEU A 176 -3.73 1.07 -15.21
N GLY A 177 -3.34 -0.04 -15.88
CA GLY A 177 -2.59 -0.04 -17.12
C GLY A 177 -1.06 -0.03 -16.96
N TYR A 178 -0.55 -0.32 -15.76
CA TYR A 178 0.89 -0.45 -15.53
C TYR A 178 1.38 -1.87 -15.84
N THR A 179 2.52 -1.98 -16.52
CA THR A 179 3.10 -3.26 -16.92
C THR A 179 4.27 -3.68 -16.03
N TYR A 180 4.85 -2.75 -15.28
CA TYR A 180 5.97 -3.04 -14.38
C TYR A 180 5.91 -2.16 -13.14
N SER A 181 6.41 -2.66 -12.02
CA SER A 181 6.50 -1.94 -10.75
C SER A 181 7.96 -1.79 -10.33
N VAL A 182 8.36 -0.58 -9.94
CA VAL A 182 9.67 -0.29 -9.35
C VAL A 182 9.51 0.44 -8.03
N PHE A 183 10.19 -0.07 -7.00
CA PHE A 183 10.44 0.65 -5.75
C PHE A 183 11.91 1.06 -5.69
N ASN A 184 12.17 2.36 -5.76
CA ASN A 184 13.53 2.87 -5.95
C ASN A 184 14.39 2.75 -4.69
N LEU A 185 13.82 3.04 -3.52
CA LEU A 185 14.60 3.18 -2.29
C LEU A 185 14.00 2.32 -1.17
N VAL A 186 14.27 1.02 -1.12
CA VAL A 186 13.91 0.23 0.07
C VAL A 186 15.15 0.07 0.93
N TYR A 187 15.28 0.86 2.00
CA TYR A 187 16.43 0.74 2.91
C TYR A 187 16.54 -0.68 3.48
N GLU A 188 17.75 -1.24 3.48
CA GLU A 188 18.01 -2.63 3.90
C GLU A 188 17.64 -2.88 5.37
N THR A 189 17.76 -1.85 6.20
CA THR A 189 17.35 -1.86 7.61
C THR A 189 15.85 -1.99 7.80
N ASN A 190 15.04 -1.69 6.77
CA ASN A 190 13.60 -1.91 6.78
C ASN A 190 13.26 -3.39 6.47
N VAL A 191 13.63 -4.26 7.40
CA VAL A 191 13.48 -5.73 7.28
C VAL A 191 12.02 -6.12 7.04
N ALA A 192 11.07 -5.43 7.65
CA ALA A 192 9.64 -5.69 7.46
C ALA A 192 9.22 -5.47 6.00
N SER A 193 9.64 -4.36 5.40
CA SER A 193 9.36 -4.06 4.00
C SER A 193 10.02 -5.05 3.05
N CYS A 194 11.31 -5.36 3.28
CA CYS A 194 12.05 -6.31 2.45
C CYS A 194 11.35 -7.68 2.44
N ARG A 195 10.93 -8.18 3.61
CA ARG A 195 10.20 -9.45 3.72
C ARG A 195 8.88 -9.45 2.96
N ILE A 196 8.12 -8.35 3.00
CA ILE A 196 6.84 -8.25 2.26
C ILE A 196 7.12 -8.31 0.76
N TRP A 197 8.06 -7.52 0.25
CA TRP A 197 8.35 -7.47 -1.19
C TRP A 197 8.95 -8.77 -1.71
N ASP A 198 9.89 -9.37 -0.97
CA ASP A 198 10.44 -10.68 -1.29
C ASP A 198 9.33 -11.75 -1.32
N ALA A 199 8.43 -11.76 -0.34
CA ALA A 199 7.33 -12.73 -0.26
C ALA A 199 6.25 -12.53 -1.33
N LEU A 200 6.05 -11.29 -1.77
CA LEU A 200 5.14 -10.98 -2.86
C LEU A 200 5.73 -11.35 -4.21
N GLY A 201 7.04 -11.58 -4.33
CA GLY A 201 7.68 -11.97 -5.59
C GLY A 201 8.32 -10.80 -6.35
N PHE A 202 8.57 -9.68 -5.67
CA PHE A 202 9.45 -8.64 -6.20
C PHE A 202 10.90 -9.14 -6.19
N LYS A 203 11.64 -8.77 -7.24
CA LYS A 203 13.06 -9.08 -7.36
C LYS A 203 13.88 -7.88 -6.93
N ARG A 204 15.00 -8.13 -6.25
CA ARG A 204 16.00 -7.11 -5.95
C ARG A 204 16.81 -6.86 -7.22
N ILE A 205 16.44 -5.85 -7.99
CA ILE A 205 17.02 -5.56 -9.31
C ILE A 205 18.25 -4.63 -9.22
N GLY A 206 18.46 -3.98 -8.08
CA GLY A 206 19.61 -3.13 -7.84
C GLY A 206 19.83 -2.84 -6.36
N ARG A 207 20.99 -2.25 -6.05
CA ARG A 207 21.37 -1.81 -4.70
C ARG A 207 22.19 -0.53 -4.81
N VAL A 208 21.82 0.49 -4.06
CA VAL A 208 22.54 1.76 -3.94
C VAL A 208 23.25 1.76 -2.59
N LYS A 209 24.58 1.73 -2.63
CA LYS A 209 25.40 1.67 -1.41
C LYS A 209 25.42 3.02 -0.70
N GLY A 210 25.33 3.02 0.63
CA GLY A 210 25.40 4.20 1.48
C GLY A 210 24.37 5.28 1.12
N CYS A 211 23.19 4.88 0.69
CA CYS A 211 22.19 5.79 0.14
C CYS A 211 21.40 6.58 1.21
N GLY A 212 21.17 5.96 2.37
CA GLY A 212 20.33 6.52 3.43
C GLY A 212 21.14 6.97 4.63
N ASN A 213 21.04 8.25 4.97
CA ASN A 213 21.46 8.76 6.27
C ASN A 213 20.25 8.69 7.23
N LEU A 214 20.10 7.57 7.94
CA LEU A 214 18.91 7.27 8.75
C LEU A 214 19.12 7.67 10.21
N LYS A 215 18.08 8.16 10.88
CA LYS A 215 18.17 8.63 12.27
C LYS A 215 18.53 7.51 13.25
N SER A 216 18.05 6.28 13.05
CA SER A 216 18.39 5.14 13.90
C SER A 216 19.82 4.62 13.72
N TYR A 217 20.56 5.09 12.70
CA TYR A 217 21.91 4.64 12.37
C TYR A 217 22.88 5.84 12.25
N PRO A 218 23.10 6.61 13.33
CA PRO A 218 23.92 7.81 13.26
C PRO A 218 25.38 7.45 12.93
N GLY A 219 25.92 8.10 11.89
CA GLY A 219 27.31 7.90 11.46
C GLY A 219 27.53 6.70 10.53
N GLU A 220 26.49 5.92 10.23
CA GLU A 220 26.52 4.84 9.24
C GLU A 220 25.54 5.13 8.10
N LEU A 221 26.02 5.03 6.86
CA LEU A 221 25.16 5.18 5.69
C LEU A 221 24.57 3.82 5.33
N VAL A 222 23.24 3.76 5.27
CA VAL A 222 22.48 2.55 5.02
C VAL A 222 22.23 2.35 3.52
N ASP A 223 22.40 1.13 3.05
CA ASP A 223 22.12 0.76 1.67
C ASP A 223 20.62 0.74 1.36
N ALA A 224 20.28 1.05 0.11
CA ALA A 224 18.92 0.97 -0.41
C ALA A 224 18.82 -0.08 -1.53
N ILE A 225 17.80 -0.93 -1.47
CA ILE A 225 17.48 -1.91 -2.50
C ILE A 225 16.49 -1.31 -3.48
N ILE A 226 16.75 -1.50 -4.77
CA ILE A 226 15.79 -1.25 -5.83
C ILE A 226 15.04 -2.56 -6.09
N TYR A 227 13.74 -2.55 -5.85
CA TYR A 227 12.87 -3.67 -6.18
C TYR A 227 12.19 -3.47 -7.52
N GLY A 228 12.06 -4.54 -8.29
CA GLY A 228 11.39 -4.56 -9.58
C GLY A 228 10.50 -5.79 -9.71
N ARG A 229 9.34 -5.62 -10.34
CA ARG A 229 8.43 -6.73 -10.64
C ARG A 229 7.62 -6.47 -11.91
N ASP A 230 7.51 -7.50 -12.72
CA ASP A 230 6.59 -7.52 -13.86
C ASP A 230 5.13 -7.64 -13.37
N LEU A 231 4.28 -6.76 -13.90
CA LEU A 231 2.85 -6.69 -13.60
C LEU A 231 1.99 -7.19 -14.77
N GLY A 232 2.60 -7.48 -15.92
CA GLY A 232 1.91 -8.01 -17.08
C GLY A 232 1.23 -9.35 -16.77
N GLN A 233 0.24 -9.70 -17.60
CA GLN A 233 -0.38 -11.03 -17.67
C GLN A 233 0.61 -12.10 -18.17
N GLU A 234 1.89 -11.99 -17.83
CA GLU A 234 2.92 -12.91 -18.30
C GLU A 234 2.72 -14.33 -17.76
N ASP A 235 2.01 -14.55 -16.66
CA ASP A 235 1.67 -15.93 -16.31
C ASP A 235 0.70 -16.58 -17.32
N ASP A 236 -0.07 -15.79 -18.10
CA ASP A 236 -0.92 -16.30 -19.17
C ASP A 236 -0.11 -16.37 -20.49
N PHE A 237 0.63 -15.31 -20.88
CA PHE A 237 1.41 -15.27 -22.14
C PHE A 237 2.73 -16.05 -22.13
N VAL A 238 3.45 -16.12 -20.99
CA VAL A 238 4.68 -16.92 -20.86
C VAL A 238 4.35 -18.40 -20.79
N SER A 239 3.12 -18.80 -20.43
CA SER A 239 2.78 -20.22 -20.34
C SER A 239 2.68 -20.89 -21.71
N GLU A 240 2.02 -20.26 -22.68
CA GLU A 240 1.86 -20.77 -24.05
C GLU A 240 3.19 -20.77 -24.80
N GLU A 241 3.86 -19.60 -24.88
CA GLU A 241 5.14 -19.51 -25.56
C GLU A 241 6.21 -20.39 -24.90
N ARG A 242 6.13 -20.65 -23.59
CA ARG A 242 7.07 -21.56 -22.92
C ARG A 242 6.94 -22.98 -23.44
N PHE A 243 5.73 -23.50 -23.59
CA PHE A 243 5.54 -24.85 -24.11
C PHE A 243 5.93 -24.93 -25.59
N ASP A 244 5.67 -23.89 -26.37
CA ASP A 244 6.07 -23.81 -27.77
C ASP A 244 7.60 -23.69 -27.93
N LYS A 245 8.28 -22.92 -27.08
CA LYS A 245 9.74 -22.82 -27.05
C LYS A 245 10.39 -24.14 -26.63
N ILE A 246 9.80 -24.86 -25.67
CA ILE A 246 10.25 -26.21 -25.28
C ILE A 246 10.04 -27.19 -26.44
N ARG A 247 8.87 -27.15 -27.10
CA ARG A 247 8.56 -27.98 -28.27
C ARG A 247 9.51 -27.70 -29.43
N PHE A 248 9.79 -26.43 -29.72
CA PHE A 248 10.76 -26.02 -30.73
C PHE A 248 12.17 -26.52 -30.40
N TYR A 249 12.61 -26.39 -29.15
CA TYR A 249 13.93 -26.86 -28.72
C TYR A 249 14.07 -28.39 -28.83
N LEU A 250 13.04 -29.15 -28.42
CA LEU A 250 13.02 -30.61 -28.53
C LEU A 250 12.94 -31.10 -29.99
N LYS A 251 12.22 -30.38 -30.86
CA LYS A 251 12.05 -30.74 -32.27
C LYS A 251 13.28 -30.40 -33.12
N ASN A 252 13.83 -29.20 -32.94
CA ASN A 252 14.86 -28.66 -33.82
C ASN A 252 16.28 -28.76 -33.25
N GLY A 253 16.44 -29.07 -31.96
CA GLY A 253 17.73 -29.10 -31.27
C GLY A 253 18.45 -27.76 -31.18
N LYS A 254 17.78 -26.67 -31.58
CA LYS A 254 18.31 -25.29 -31.62
C LYS A 254 17.51 -24.40 -30.68
N TYR A 255 18.17 -23.39 -30.13
CA TYR A 255 17.51 -22.39 -29.32
C TYR A 255 16.64 -21.47 -30.21
N PRO A 256 15.45 -21.06 -29.76
CA PRO A 256 14.64 -20.05 -30.43
C PRO A 256 15.45 -18.76 -30.68
N ASN A 257 15.18 -18.08 -31.79
CA ASN A 257 15.87 -16.84 -32.15
C ASN A 257 15.64 -15.77 -31.07
N GLY A 258 16.71 -15.15 -30.57
CA GLY A 258 16.65 -14.13 -29.51
C GLY A 258 16.69 -14.65 -28.07
N ALA A 259 16.75 -15.97 -27.84
CA ALA A 259 16.77 -16.54 -26.49
C ALA A 259 18.01 -16.08 -25.67
N ASP A 260 17.75 -15.52 -24.49
CA ASP A 260 18.79 -15.02 -23.58
C ASP A 260 19.58 -16.17 -22.88
N ARG A 261 20.64 -15.84 -22.12
CA ARG A 261 21.45 -16.85 -21.42
C ARG A 261 20.65 -17.66 -20.40
N ALA A 262 19.67 -17.05 -19.73
CA ALA A 262 18.86 -17.69 -18.70
C ALA A 262 17.79 -18.62 -19.32
N GLU A 263 17.18 -18.21 -20.42
CA GLU A 263 16.18 -18.93 -21.20
C GLU A 263 16.79 -20.16 -21.85
N LYS A 264 17.99 -20.05 -22.42
CA LYS A 264 18.78 -21.20 -22.88
C LYS A 264 19.03 -22.21 -21.76
N SER A 265 19.29 -21.73 -20.54
CA SER A 265 19.46 -22.61 -19.36
C SER A 265 18.16 -23.29 -18.94
N ARG A 266 17.03 -22.56 -18.96
CA ARG A 266 15.70 -23.10 -18.67
C ARG A 266 15.30 -24.18 -19.69
N LEU A 267 15.54 -23.95 -20.98
CA LEU A 267 15.23 -24.92 -22.05
C LEU A 267 16.03 -26.22 -21.90
N ARG A 268 17.33 -26.14 -21.60
CA ARG A 268 18.15 -27.32 -21.33
C ARG A 268 17.66 -28.11 -20.11
N SER A 269 17.28 -27.41 -19.04
CA SER A 269 16.73 -28.04 -17.84
C SER A 269 15.33 -28.60 -18.06
N ALA A 270 14.52 -28.02 -18.94
CA ALA A 270 13.20 -28.54 -19.28
C ALA A 270 13.32 -29.82 -20.13
N ALA A 271 14.25 -29.86 -21.08
CA ALA A 271 14.44 -31.01 -21.97
C ALA A 271 14.76 -32.34 -21.25
N THR A 272 15.18 -32.32 -19.99
CA THR A 272 15.39 -33.55 -19.19
C THR A 272 14.07 -34.18 -18.72
N HIS A 273 12.99 -33.41 -18.65
CA HIS A 273 11.70 -33.83 -18.08
C HIS A 273 10.56 -33.86 -19.09
N TYR A 274 10.67 -33.06 -20.16
CA TYR A 274 9.69 -33.01 -21.23
C TYR A 274 10.06 -33.96 -22.37
N LYS A 275 9.08 -34.68 -22.91
CA LYS A 275 9.23 -35.55 -24.09
C LYS A 275 8.24 -35.14 -25.17
N LEU A 276 8.68 -35.13 -26.42
CA LEU A 276 7.83 -34.80 -27.57
C LEU A 276 7.53 -36.09 -28.34
N THR A 277 6.24 -36.39 -28.54
CA THR A 277 5.81 -37.46 -29.45
C THR A 277 5.51 -36.85 -30.81
N PRO A 278 6.20 -37.27 -31.89
CA PRO A 278 5.96 -36.75 -33.23
C PRO A 278 4.55 -37.10 -33.71
N ALA A 279 3.98 -36.25 -34.57
CA ALA A 279 2.69 -36.52 -35.20
C ALA A 279 2.76 -37.79 -36.05
N ALA A 280 1.75 -38.66 -35.92
CA ALA A 280 1.59 -39.86 -36.74
C ALA A 280 0.15 -39.88 -37.27
N ASP A 281 0.02 -39.93 -38.60
CA ASP A 281 -1.12 -40.10 -39.54
C ASP A 281 -2.56 -39.63 -39.21
N ASP A 282 -2.88 -39.19 -37.99
CA ASP A 282 -4.13 -38.49 -37.63
C ASP A 282 -4.08 -37.73 -36.28
N GLU A 283 -2.95 -37.74 -35.55
CA GLU A 283 -2.83 -37.10 -34.23
C GLU A 283 -1.80 -35.96 -34.22
N PRO A 284 -2.12 -34.78 -33.64
CA PRO A 284 -1.18 -33.66 -33.54
C PRO A 284 0.01 -33.99 -32.63
N GLU A 285 1.13 -33.27 -32.77
CA GLU A 285 2.30 -33.51 -31.91
C GLU A 285 1.95 -33.24 -30.44
N LYS A 286 2.28 -34.19 -29.55
CA LYS A 286 1.94 -34.13 -28.12
C LYS A 286 3.19 -33.95 -27.27
N LEU A 287 3.13 -32.99 -26.35
CA LEU A 287 4.18 -32.73 -25.38
C LEU A 287 3.81 -33.43 -24.06
N TRP A 288 4.77 -34.12 -23.46
CA TRP A 288 4.57 -34.89 -22.23
C TRP A 288 5.49 -34.38 -21.12
N LEU A 289 4.98 -34.28 -19.90
CA LEU A 289 5.74 -34.00 -18.69
C LEU A 289 5.56 -35.12 -17.69
N LYS A 290 6.62 -35.91 -17.43
CA LYS A 290 6.59 -37.01 -16.43
C LYS A 290 5.37 -37.93 -16.54
N GLY A 291 4.94 -38.24 -17.76
CA GLY A 291 3.79 -39.12 -18.04
C GLY A 291 2.42 -38.42 -18.14
N LYS A 292 2.37 -37.09 -18.01
CA LYS A 292 1.15 -36.28 -18.18
C LYS A 292 1.19 -35.53 -19.50
N GLU A 293 0.05 -35.44 -20.18
CA GLU A 293 -0.05 -34.69 -21.43
C GLU A 293 -0.10 -33.18 -21.14
N VAL A 294 0.72 -32.40 -21.85
CA VAL A 294 0.81 -30.96 -21.68
C VAL A 294 -0.06 -30.28 -22.72
N ILE A 295 -1.06 -29.53 -22.26
CA ILE A 295 -2.04 -28.86 -23.14
C ILE A 295 -1.70 -27.37 -23.18
N ALA A 296 -1.22 -26.88 -24.33
CA ALA A 296 -0.91 -25.46 -24.52
C ALA A 296 -2.16 -24.64 -24.93
N ASP A 297 -3.05 -25.21 -25.73
CA ASP A 297 -4.22 -24.54 -26.30
C ASP A 297 -5.30 -24.23 -25.23
N PRO A 298 -5.65 -22.96 -24.96
CA PRO A 298 -6.66 -22.57 -23.97
C PRO A 298 -8.04 -23.14 -24.23
N GLN A 299 -8.43 -23.26 -25.51
CA GLN A 299 -9.74 -23.78 -25.89
C GLN A 299 -9.85 -25.24 -25.43
N LYS A 300 -8.81 -26.04 -25.72
CA LYS A 300 -8.72 -27.43 -25.26
C LYS A 300 -8.62 -27.55 -23.75
N GLN A 301 -7.87 -26.68 -23.07
CA GLN A 301 -7.82 -26.67 -21.60
C GLN A 301 -9.23 -26.47 -21.00
N TYR A 302 -10.00 -25.54 -21.56
CA TYR A 302 -11.37 -25.27 -21.12
C TYR A 302 -12.31 -26.46 -21.40
N GLU A 303 -12.22 -27.06 -22.58
CA GLU A 303 -13.03 -28.24 -22.94
C GLU A 303 -12.73 -29.44 -22.04
N ILE A 304 -11.45 -29.76 -21.84
CA ILE A 304 -11.03 -30.85 -20.93
C ILE A 304 -11.52 -30.58 -19.51
N ALA A 305 -11.35 -29.36 -19.01
CA ALA A 305 -11.80 -28.99 -17.68
C ALA A 305 -13.33 -29.09 -17.55
N ARG A 306 -14.06 -28.66 -18.57
CA ARG A 306 -15.53 -28.76 -18.65
C ARG A 306 -16.01 -30.20 -18.65
N ASP A 307 -15.43 -31.05 -19.49
CA ASP A 307 -15.88 -32.43 -19.64
C ASP A 307 -15.58 -33.26 -18.38
N LEU A 308 -14.44 -33.00 -17.73
CA LEU A 308 -14.05 -33.65 -16.49
C LEU A 308 -14.87 -33.13 -15.30
N HIS A 309 -15.21 -31.84 -15.31
CA HIS A 309 -16.15 -31.26 -14.36
C HIS A 309 -17.55 -31.85 -14.50
N HIS A 310 -18.14 -31.89 -15.70
CA HIS A 310 -19.49 -32.43 -15.93
C HIS A 310 -19.64 -33.90 -15.51
N LYS A 311 -18.57 -34.69 -15.54
CA LYS A 311 -18.62 -36.09 -15.08
C LYS A 311 -18.86 -36.23 -13.58
N SER A 312 -18.42 -35.27 -12.76
CA SER A 312 -18.39 -35.43 -11.30
C SER A 312 -18.98 -34.26 -10.52
N HIS A 313 -19.29 -33.15 -11.20
CA HIS A 313 -19.64 -31.84 -10.66
C HIS A 313 -18.83 -31.48 -9.40
N GLY A 314 -17.55 -31.86 -9.40
CA GLY A 314 -16.65 -31.66 -8.28
C GLY A 314 -16.30 -30.19 -8.08
N GLY A 315 -16.13 -29.77 -6.83
CA GLY A 315 -15.59 -28.45 -6.52
C GLY A 315 -14.18 -28.24 -7.10
N ILE A 316 -13.70 -26.99 -7.08
CA ILE A 316 -12.45 -26.57 -7.75
C ILE A 316 -11.28 -27.52 -7.44
N ASN A 317 -11.08 -27.91 -6.19
CA ASN A 317 -9.98 -28.78 -5.78
C ASN A 317 -10.10 -30.22 -6.32
N LYS A 318 -11.32 -30.78 -6.37
CA LYS A 318 -11.55 -32.15 -6.83
C LYS A 318 -11.34 -32.26 -8.34
N THR A 319 -11.92 -31.32 -9.09
CA THR A 319 -11.77 -31.25 -10.54
C THR A 319 -10.32 -30.96 -10.93
N THR A 320 -9.63 -30.06 -10.21
CA THR A 320 -8.20 -29.81 -10.43
C THR A 320 -7.35 -31.04 -10.18
N ALA A 321 -7.63 -31.81 -9.11
CA ALA A 321 -6.87 -33.02 -8.80
C ALA A 321 -7.01 -34.08 -9.91
N ALA A 322 -8.25 -34.31 -10.37
CA ALA A 322 -8.51 -35.29 -11.41
C ALA A 322 -7.94 -34.89 -12.78
N ILE A 323 -7.94 -33.59 -13.11
CA ILE A 323 -7.20 -33.08 -14.27
C ILE A 323 -5.70 -33.31 -14.11
N ALA A 324 -5.15 -33.02 -12.94
CA ALA A 324 -3.73 -33.11 -12.67
C ALA A 324 -3.19 -34.56 -12.68
N GLU A 325 -4.04 -35.58 -12.69
CA GLU A 325 -3.62 -36.97 -12.89
C GLU A 325 -3.22 -37.26 -14.34
N LEU A 326 -3.92 -36.68 -15.31
CA LEU A 326 -3.77 -36.98 -16.74
C LEU A 326 -3.07 -35.86 -17.52
N TYR A 327 -3.30 -34.60 -17.12
CA TYR A 327 -2.89 -33.42 -17.87
C TYR A 327 -2.05 -32.46 -17.04
N HIS A 328 -1.31 -31.60 -17.73
CA HIS A 328 -0.56 -30.52 -17.14
C HIS A 328 -0.66 -29.24 -17.98
N TRP A 329 -1.07 -28.15 -17.36
CA TRP A 329 -0.90 -26.80 -17.87
C TRP A 329 -0.73 -25.83 -16.70
N VAL A 330 -0.35 -24.59 -17.00
CA VAL A 330 -0.18 -23.55 -15.97
C VAL A 330 -1.56 -23.09 -15.51
N ARG A 331 -1.76 -22.85 -14.20
CA ARG A 331 -3.01 -22.30 -13.64
C ARG A 331 -4.30 -23.14 -13.86
N ILE A 332 -4.22 -24.48 -13.80
CA ILE A 332 -5.39 -25.39 -13.88
C ILE A 332 -6.58 -24.93 -13.02
N LYS A 333 -6.33 -24.42 -11.81
CA LYS A 333 -7.38 -23.95 -10.89
C LYS A 333 -8.22 -22.81 -11.46
N GLU A 334 -7.63 -21.91 -12.25
CA GLU A 334 -8.33 -20.75 -12.83
C GLU A 334 -9.27 -21.20 -13.95
N THR A 335 -8.78 -22.03 -14.87
CA THR A 335 -9.60 -22.67 -15.92
C THR A 335 -10.78 -23.42 -15.30
N VAL A 336 -10.52 -24.24 -14.28
CA VAL A 336 -11.57 -24.98 -13.55
C VAL A 336 -12.56 -24.03 -12.86
N SER A 337 -12.08 -22.94 -12.26
CA SER A 337 -12.95 -21.95 -11.61
C SER A 337 -13.85 -21.23 -12.61
N GLN A 338 -13.36 -20.98 -13.83
CA GLN A 338 -14.17 -20.40 -14.91
C GLN A 338 -15.23 -21.38 -15.41
N VAL A 339 -14.84 -22.64 -15.65
CA VAL A 339 -15.76 -23.73 -16.04
C VAL A 339 -16.89 -23.91 -15.02
N ILE A 340 -16.57 -23.94 -13.72
CA ILE A 340 -17.56 -24.14 -12.66
C ILE A 340 -18.54 -22.95 -12.60
N ARG A 341 -18.04 -21.71 -12.79
CA ARG A 341 -18.90 -20.51 -12.84
C ARG A 341 -19.85 -20.53 -14.03
N ASN A 342 -19.40 -21.08 -15.16
CA ASN A 342 -20.17 -21.18 -16.39
C ASN A 342 -21.03 -22.45 -16.47
N CYS A 343 -20.96 -23.34 -15.48
CA CYS A 343 -21.76 -24.56 -15.43
C CYS A 343 -23.15 -24.26 -14.86
N PRO A 344 -24.25 -24.53 -15.59
CA PRO A 344 -25.61 -24.21 -15.14
C PRO A 344 -26.00 -24.96 -13.86
N GLU A 345 -25.60 -26.22 -13.72
CA GLU A 345 -25.93 -27.04 -12.54
C GLU A 345 -25.20 -26.57 -11.28
N CYS A 346 -23.92 -26.22 -11.40
CA CYS A 346 -23.12 -25.74 -10.28
C CYS A 346 -23.41 -24.27 -9.94
N SER A 347 -23.80 -23.46 -10.93
CA SER A 347 -24.20 -22.07 -10.74
C SER A 347 -25.49 -21.97 -9.91
N GLU A 348 -26.50 -22.78 -10.23
CA GLU A 348 -27.75 -22.85 -9.46
C GLU A 348 -27.53 -23.44 -8.06
N MET A 349 -26.69 -24.47 -7.93
CA MET A 349 -26.35 -25.06 -6.63
C MET A 349 -25.57 -24.08 -5.73
N ASN A 350 -24.67 -23.25 -6.29
CA ASN A 350 -23.98 -22.19 -5.55
C ASN A 350 -24.93 -21.04 -5.15
N LYS A 351 -25.91 -20.67 -6.00
CA LYS A 351 -26.98 -19.74 -5.63
C LYS A 351 -27.84 -20.31 -4.50
N GLY A 352 -28.19 -21.59 -4.56
CA GLY A 352 -28.95 -22.30 -3.53
C GLY A 352 -28.22 -22.39 -2.19
N LEU A 353 -26.91 -22.69 -2.19
CA LEU A 353 -26.05 -22.69 -1.00
C LEU A 353 -25.86 -21.28 -0.42
N SER A 354 -25.80 -20.26 -1.28
CA SER A 354 -25.74 -18.85 -0.85
C SER A 354 -27.05 -18.39 -0.23
N ALA A 355 -28.19 -18.78 -0.82
CA ALA A 355 -29.53 -18.53 -0.28
C ALA A 355 -29.75 -19.27 1.05
N MET A 356 -29.36 -20.55 1.16
CA MET A 356 -29.44 -21.32 2.41
C MET A 356 -28.58 -20.73 3.54
N ARG A 357 -27.38 -20.22 3.24
CA ARG A 357 -26.54 -19.51 4.24
C ARG A 357 -27.18 -18.20 4.69
N GLN A 358 -27.86 -17.47 3.80
CA GLN A 358 -28.64 -16.30 4.18
C GLN A 358 -29.83 -16.67 5.09
N THR A 359 -30.53 -17.77 4.81
CA THR A 359 -31.64 -18.26 5.65
C THR A 359 -31.15 -18.78 7.02
N GLN A 360 -29.98 -19.43 7.09
CA GLN A 360 -29.38 -19.85 8.37
C GLN A 360 -28.96 -18.66 9.24
N ASN A 361 -28.40 -17.61 8.64
CA ASN A 361 -28.08 -16.37 9.37
C ASN A 361 -29.34 -15.60 9.81
N GLN A 362 -30.41 -15.64 9.02
CA GLN A 362 -31.71 -15.08 9.44
C GLN A 362 -32.34 -15.89 10.59
N ASN A 363 -32.29 -17.22 10.57
CA ASN A 363 -32.82 -18.05 11.65
C ASN A 363 -32.00 -17.97 12.95
N GLN A 364 -30.67 -17.79 12.86
CA GLN A 364 -29.86 -17.50 14.06
C GLN A 364 -30.18 -16.12 14.67
N ASN A 365 -30.49 -15.12 13.85
CA ASN A 365 -30.96 -13.82 14.34
C ASN A 365 -32.39 -13.87 14.90
N GLN A 366 -33.28 -14.70 14.34
CA GLN A 366 -34.66 -14.82 14.82
C GLN A 366 -34.78 -15.64 16.11
N ALA A 367 -33.90 -16.62 16.34
CA ALA A 367 -33.81 -17.36 17.61
C ALA A 367 -33.27 -16.52 18.78
N ARG A 368 -32.56 -15.42 18.48
CA ARG A 368 -32.07 -14.48 19.51
C ARG A 368 -33.12 -13.44 19.93
N TYR A 369 -34.16 -13.23 19.12
CA TYR A 369 -35.24 -12.27 19.37
C TYR A 369 -36.53 -12.90 19.95
N SER A 370 -36.61 -14.22 20.03
CA SER A 370 -37.80 -14.93 20.54
C SER A 370 -37.67 -15.44 21.98
N GLN A 371 -36.53 -15.23 22.65
CA GLN A 371 -36.41 -15.39 24.11
C GLN A 371 -36.59 -14.06 24.82
N GLY A 372 -37.81 -13.57 24.81
CA GLY A 372 -38.21 -12.39 25.55
C GLY A 372 -39.69 -12.14 25.38
N ILE A 373 -40.52 -12.85 26.17
CA ILE A 373 -41.80 -12.41 26.77
C ILE A 373 -42.63 -13.64 27.18
N SER A 374 -43.01 -13.66 28.47
CA SER A 374 -44.01 -14.52 29.17
C SER A 374 -43.68 -16.01 29.30
N GLY A 375 -43.83 -16.69 30.44
CA GLY A 375 -44.41 -16.38 31.75
C GLY A 375 -44.97 -17.68 32.34
N GLN A 376 -44.80 -17.86 33.66
CA GLN A 376 -45.41 -18.88 34.55
C GLN A 376 -44.68 -20.22 34.75
N SER A 377 -44.42 -20.53 36.02
CA SER A 377 -44.19 -21.89 36.53
C SER A 377 -44.95 -22.03 37.86
N PRO A 378 -45.61 -23.18 38.12
CA PRO A 378 -46.34 -23.41 39.36
C PRO A 378 -45.47 -24.00 40.48
N LEU A 379 -45.91 -23.75 41.72
CA LEU A 379 -45.37 -24.12 43.02
C LEU A 379 -45.66 -25.57 43.42
N ILE A 380 -44.72 -26.24 44.12
CA ILE A 380 -44.96 -27.25 45.17
C ILE A 380 -43.86 -27.12 46.27
N PRO A 381 -44.17 -27.39 47.57
CA PRO A 381 -43.58 -26.69 48.72
C PRO A 381 -42.72 -27.57 49.65
N THR A 382 -41.96 -26.95 50.57
CA THR A 382 -41.81 -27.36 51.99
C THR A 382 -40.97 -26.35 52.81
N THR A 383 -41.35 -26.20 54.06
CA THR A 383 -40.97 -25.23 55.12
C THR A 383 -40.01 -25.87 56.16
N PRO A 384 -39.68 -25.26 57.33
CA PRO A 384 -39.02 -23.97 57.61
C PRO A 384 -37.86 -24.08 58.67
N ILE A 385 -37.36 -22.92 59.19
CA ILE A 385 -36.55 -22.67 60.43
C ILE A 385 -35.03 -22.48 60.15
N ASP A 386 -34.25 -21.47 60.60
CA ASP A 386 -34.41 -20.34 61.55
C ASP A 386 -33.47 -19.14 61.20
N ALA A 387 -33.68 -18.03 61.91
CA ALA A 387 -33.12 -16.68 61.75
C ALA A 387 -31.58 -16.47 61.91
N CYS A 388 -31.03 -15.48 61.19
CA CYS A 388 -30.23 -14.37 61.77
C CYS A 388 -29.88 -13.27 60.75
N ALA A 389 -29.74 -12.06 61.26
CA ALA A 389 -29.55 -10.80 60.56
C ALA A 389 -28.20 -10.63 59.85
N HIS A 390 -28.17 -9.89 58.73
CA HIS A 390 -27.18 -8.85 58.41
C HIS A 390 -27.48 -8.16 57.05
N GLN A 391 -27.57 -6.82 57.07
CA GLN A 391 -27.58 -5.95 55.87
C GLN A 391 -26.14 -5.66 55.40
N PRO A 392 -25.89 -5.56 54.08
CA PRO A 392 -24.71 -4.91 53.51
C PRO A 392 -25.00 -3.46 53.00
N PRO A 393 -23.96 -2.61 52.82
CA PRO A 393 -24.07 -1.15 52.76
C PRO A 393 -24.29 -0.57 51.36
N GLN A 394 -24.82 0.67 51.32
CA GLN A 394 -24.98 1.50 50.12
C GLN A 394 -23.71 2.30 49.72
N PRO A 395 -23.55 2.71 48.44
CA PRO A 395 -22.42 3.51 47.95
C PRO A 395 -22.65 5.05 48.02
N PRO A 396 -21.58 5.89 47.99
CA PRO A 396 -21.66 7.35 48.18
C PRO A 396 -21.80 8.20 46.89
N PRO A 397 -22.12 9.51 46.99
CA PRO A 397 -22.53 10.37 45.87
C PRO A 397 -21.40 11.21 45.21
N ARG A 398 -21.75 11.78 44.05
CA ARG A 398 -20.95 12.56 43.08
C ARG A 398 -20.63 14.00 43.54
N GLN A 399 -19.51 14.57 43.07
CA GLN A 399 -19.09 15.97 43.27
C GLN A 399 -19.06 16.78 41.96
N GLU A 400 -19.37 18.08 42.09
CA GLU A 400 -19.61 19.08 41.05
C GLU A 400 -18.36 19.86 40.60
N SER A 401 -18.49 20.49 39.43
CA SER A 401 -17.45 21.15 38.62
C SER A 401 -17.05 22.57 39.09
N PRO A 402 -15.78 22.98 38.92
CA PRO A 402 -15.33 24.34 39.19
C PRO A 402 -15.56 25.25 37.97
N SER A 403 -16.63 26.05 37.98
CA SER A 403 -16.87 27.06 36.94
C SER A 403 -17.39 28.41 37.46
N ASN A 404 -17.32 28.66 38.77
CA ASN A 404 -17.83 29.91 39.37
C ASN A 404 -16.76 30.80 40.04
N GLN A 405 -15.47 30.59 39.76
CA GLN A 405 -14.39 31.37 40.39
C GLN A 405 -13.45 32.03 39.38
N LEU A 406 -13.97 32.39 38.21
CA LEU A 406 -13.23 33.12 37.16
C LEU A 406 -14.07 34.23 36.50
N GLN A 407 -15.15 34.64 37.18
CA GLN A 407 -16.09 35.66 36.70
C GLN A 407 -16.23 36.84 37.66
N LEU A 408 -15.18 37.13 38.44
CA LEU A 408 -15.14 38.26 39.36
C LEU A 408 -13.83 39.07 39.41
N GLU A 409 -12.98 38.98 38.38
CA GLU A 409 -11.77 39.84 38.25
C GLU A 409 -11.64 40.52 36.87
N ALA A 410 -12.67 40.44 36.02
CA ALA A 410 -12.69 41.08 34.69
C ALA A 410 -13.29 42.50 34.68
N ALA A 411 -13.18 43.25 35.79
CA ALA A 411 -13.73 44.60 35.89
C ALA A 411 -12.87 45.51 36.77
N GLN A 412 -11.65 45.84 36.32
CA GLN A 412 -10.92 47.05 36.71
C GLN A 412 -9.57 47.10 35.96
N GLN A 413 -9.48 47.91 34.90
CA GLN A 413 -8.36 48.82 34.56
C GLN A 413 -8.41 49.23 33.08
N GLN A 414 -8.89 50.45 32.85
CA GLN A 414 -8.62 51.26 31.67
C GLN A 414 -7.26 51.94 31.84
N SER A 415 -6.49 52.11 30.75
CA SER A 415 -6.02 53.41 30.21
C SER A 415 -4.69 53.30 29.43
N SER A 416 -4.65 54.01 28.27
CA SER A 416 -3.48 54.69 27.66
C SER A 416 -2.72 54.02 26.48
N PHE A 417 -2.88 54.66 25.31
CA PHE A 417 -2.15 54.55 24.02
C PHE A 417 -0.82 55.36 24.03
N PRO A 418 0.16 55.21 23.10
CA PRO A 418 0.02 55.65 21.70
C PRO A 418 0.70 54.82 20.58
N ALA A 419 0.31 55.19 19.36
CA ALA A 419 0.62 54.61 18.06
C ALA A 419 2.03 54.94 17.53
N TYR A 420 2.55 54.07 16.63
CA TYR A 420 3.51 54.46 15.60
C TYR A 420 3.29 53.69 14.28
N THR A 421 3.76 54.36 13.24
CA THR A 421 3.43 54.40 11.81
C THR A 421 3.92 53.24 10.93
N GLN A 422 3.23 53.11 9.79
CA GLN A 422 3.64 52.35 8.59
C GLN A 422 5.01 52.83 8.06
N HIS A 423 5.86 51.87 7.69
CA HIS A 423 6.86 52.08 6.64
C HIS A 423 6.96 50.80 5.78
N ASN A 424 6.45 50.91 4.55
CA ASN A 424 6.77 50.04 3.43
C ASN A 424 8.18 50.41 2.93
N GLY A 425 9.03 49.42 2.71
CA GLY A 425 10.31 49.60 2.03
C GLY A 425 11.38 48.61 2.49
N PHE A 426 11.46 47.46 1.83
CA PHE A 426 12.72 46.70 1.73
C PHE A 426 13.06 46.52 0.26
N ASP A 427 13.95 47.40 -0.17
CA ASP A 427 14.75 47.36 -1.37
C ASP A 427 15.90 46.35 -1.12
N MET A 428 16.12 45.40 -2.04
CA MET A 428 17.29 44.53 -2.03
C MET A 428 18.07 44.72 -3.33
N PRO A 429 19.40 44.85 -3.26
CA PRO A 429 20.23 45.25 -4.38
C PRO A 429 20.35 44.14 -5.43
N VAL A 430 20.12 44.50 -6.69
CA VAL A 430 20.35 43.66 -7.86
C VAL A 430 21.84 43.73 -8.23
N ASP A 431 22.51 42.57 -8.27
CA ASP A 431 23.89 42.42 -8.77
C ASP A 431 23.89 42.41 -10.31
N PRO A 432 24.55 43.37 -10.99
CA PRO A 432 24.57 43.48 -12.44
C PRO A 432 25.74 42.69 -13.05
N ALA A 433 25.60 41.37 -13.22
CA ALA A 433 26.64 40.57 -13.89
C ALA A 433 26.15 39.36 -14.71
N LEU A 434 24.85 39.22 -15.00
CA LEU A 434 24.33 38.09 -15.79
C LEU A 434 23.26 38.51 -16.81
N MET A 435 23.68 39.24 -17.86
CA MET A 435 23.19 39.10 -19.24
C MET A 435 23.75 40.23 -20.12
N GLU A 436 24.93 40.01 -20.70
CA GLU A 436 25.30 40.66 -21.96
C GLU A 436 26.34 39.77 -22.66
N GLY A 437 25.99 39.27 -23.86
CA GLY A 437 26.94 38.59 -24.74
C GLY A 437 26.52 37.20 -25.25
N ILE A 438 25.42 37.12 -26.02
CA ILE A 438 25.31 36.11 -27.09
C ILE A 438 24.91 36.83 -28.38
N GLU A 439 25.91 37.10 -29.22
CA GLU A 439 25.73 37.14 -30.67
C GLU A 439 26.80 36.23 -31.31
N GLY A 440 26.33 35.13 -31.88
CA GLY A 440 26.69 34.69 -33.23
C GLY A 440 28.07 34.09 -33.52
N ASN A 441 28.05 32.80 -33.89
CA ASN A 441 28.91 32.12 -34.87
C ASN A 441 30.39 31.89 -34.54
N ALA A 442 30.73 30.66 -34.13
CA ALA A 442 31.93 29.98 -34.62
C ALA A 442 31.78 28.44 -34.54
N THR A 443 32.32 27.79 -35.55
CA THR A 443 32.10 26.42 -36.01
C THR A 443 32.95 25.34 -35.33
N LEU A 444 32.48 24.11 -35.49
CA LEU A 444 33.03 22.79 -35.17
C LEU A 444 34.45 22.55 -35.75
N ALA A 445 35.48 23.12 -35.13
CA ALA A 445 36.87 22.71 -35.25
C ALA A 445 37.62 23.24 -34.01
N ASP A 446 38.53 22.45 -33.44
CA ASP A 446 39.37 22.76 -32.27
C ASP A 446 38.81 22.45 -30.87
N LEU A 447 38.40 21.19 -30.66
CA LEU A 447 38.53 20.58 -29.34
C LEU A 447 39.80 19.71 -29.28
N PRO A 448 40.82 20.08 -28.47
CA PRO A 448 41.86 19.13 -28.07
C PRO A 448 41.44 18.30 -26.84
N PRO A 449 41.97 17.06 -26.71
CA PRO A 449 41.42 16.03 -25.85
C PRO A 449 41.87 16.13 -24.39
N SER A 450 41.04 15.63 -23.46
CA SER A 450 41.50 15.21 -22.12
C SER A 450 42.34 13.95 -22.22
N PRO A 451 43.43 13.86 -21.45
CA PRO A 451 43.73 12.58 -20.82
C PRO A 451 44.26 12.70 -19.39
N PHE A 452 43.67 11.88 -18.52
CA PHE A 452 44.28 11.36 -17.30
C PHE A 452 45.70 10.83 -17.55
N LEU A 453 46.67 11.21 -16.69
CA LEU A 453 47.69 10.37 -16.02
C LEU A 453 48.86 11.22 -15.50
N GLN A 454 49.54 10.71 -14.47
CA GLN A 454 50.72 11.23 -13.73
C GLN A 454 50.34 12.08 -12.51
N GLY A 455 50.78 11.83 -11.28
CA GLY A 455 51.78 10.89 -10.77
C GLY A 455 52.41 11.53 -9.52
N SER A 456 52.27 10.85 -8.38
CA SER A 456 53.18 10.75 -7.21
C SER A 456 53.74 11.99 -6.47
N ASP A 457 53.88 11.77 -5.15
CA ASP A 457 54.84 12.34 -4.19
C ASP A 457 54.58 13.73 -3.59
N ASN A 458 54.13 13.80 -2.33
CA ASN A 458 55.03 13.99 -1.17
C ASN A 458 54.26 14.24 0.15
N MET A 459 54.72 13.60 1.22
CA MET A 459 54.50 13.97 2.64
C MET A 459 55.76 14.71 3.15
N PRO A 460 55.69 15.62 4.16
CA PRO A 460 55.72 15.26 5.60
C PRO A 460 54.77 16.13 6.48
N GLN A 461 54.15 15.67 7.59
CA GLN A 461 54.63 15.56 9.00
C GLN A 461 55.05 16.92 9.61
N VAL A 462 54.68 17.46 10.80
CA VAL A 462 54.02 17.10 12.09
C VAL A 462 53.62 18.41 12.83
N ALA A 463 52.59 18.40 13.70
CA ALA A 463 52.47 19.09 15.03
C ALA A 463 50.98 19.31 15.38
N ASP A 464 50.32 18.46 16.19
CA ASP A 464 50.20 18.48 17.67
C ASP A 464 50.25 19.86 18.36
N LEU A 465 49.13 20.22 19.01
CA LEU A 465 49.05 20.75 20.40
C LEU A 465 47.64 21.29 20.73
N GLY A 466 47.05 20.76 21.81
CA GLY A 466 46.37 21.59 22.81
C GLY A 466 44.83 21.69 22.79
N SER A 467 44.18 20.89 23.64
CA SER A 467 42.98 21.33 24.36
C SER A 467 43.39 22.20 25.57
N PRO A 468 42.52 23.07 26.11
CA PRO A 468 41.76 22.61 27.29
C PRO A 468 40.33 23.21 27.45
N SER A 469 39.47 22.37 28.07
CA SER A 469 38.40 22.66 29.04
C SER A 469 37.57 23.95 28.99
N SER A 470 36.24 23.80 29.01
CA SER A 470 35.39 24.38 30.08
C SER A 470 34.00 23.78 30.10
N SER A 471 33.67 23.20 31.26
CA SER A 471 32.35 22.81 31.73
C SER A 471 31.46 24.02 32.04
N GLN A 472 30.21 24.03 31.56
CA GLN A 472 29.10 24.74 32.21
C GLN A 472 27.81 23.90 32.11
N GLN A 473 27.42 23.34 33.26
CA GLN A 473 26.06 22.91 33.56
C GLN A 473 25.22 24.15 33.87
N SER A 474 24.07 24.30 33.22
CA SER A 474 22.99 25.16 33.71
C SER A 474 21.67 24.38 33.74
N SER A 475 21.12 24.32 34.95
CA SER A 475 19.84 23.73 35.34
C SER A 475 18.64 24.33 34.60
N ALA A 476 17.85 23.49 33.93
CA ALA A 476 16.52 23.86 33.45
C ALA A 476 15.46 23.25 34.38
N LEU A 477 14.74 24.12 35.09
CA LEU A 477 13.53 23.80 35.84
C LEU A 477 12.46 23.27 34.88
N GLY A 478 11.83 22.15 35.25
CA GLY A 478 10.86 21.46 34.41
C GLY A 478 9.59 22.27 34.20
N GLU A 479 9.37 22.71 32.96
CA GLU A 479 8.04 23.04 32.46
C GLU A 479 7.36 21.76 31.96
N ARG A 480 6.20 21.43 32.54
CA ARG A 480 5.35 20.33 32.07
C ARG A 480 4.89 20.62 30.64
N VAL A 481 5.23 19.71 29.72
CA VAL A 481 4.71 19.69 28.35
C VAL A 481 3.17 19.59 28.39
N PRO A 482 2.44 20.46 27.67
CA PRO A 482 0.98 20.42 27.62
C PRO A 482 0.49 19.09 27.03
N THR A 483 -0.60 18.56 27.57
CA THR A 483 -1.19 17.33 27.02
C THR A 483 -1.80 17.58 25.64
N ALA A 484 -1.85 16.55 24.78
CA ALA A 484 -2.35 16.64 23.40
C ALA A 484 -3.75 17.29 23.29
N ARG A 485 -4.58 17.12 24.31
CA ARG A 485 -5.92 17.72 24.41
C ARG A 485 -5.88 19.25 24.61
N GLU A 486 -4.91 19.78 25.35
CA GLU A 486 -4.71 21.22 25.56
C GLU A 486 -4.14 21.90 24.32
N GLU A 487 -3.23 21.24 23.62
CA GLU A 487 -2.63 21.75 22.38
C GLU A 487 -3.68 21.83 21.25
N MET A 488 -4.54 20.81 21.13
CA MET A 488 -5.65 20.81 20.17
C MET A 488 -6.68 21.91 20.46
N ARG A 489 -7.00 22.16 21.73
CA ARG A 489 -7.92 23.23 22.13
C ARG A 489 -7.35 24.62 21.87
N ARG A 490 -6.03 24.82 22.07
CA ARG A 490 -5.34 26.07 21.72
C ARG A 490 -5.39 26.35 20.22
N ARG A 491 -5.21 25.32 19.38
CA ARG A 491 -5.23 25.47 17.92
C ARG A 491 -6.62 25.77 17.37
N LEU A 492 -7.67 25.13 17.90
CA LEU A 492 -9.07 25.41 17.51
C LEU A 492 -9.49 26.84 17.88
N ASN A 493 -9.10 27.34 19.05
CA ASN A 493 -9.38 28.72 19.45
C ASN A 493 -8.64 29.76 18.60
N ARG A 494 -7.44 29.44 18.09
CA ARG A 494 -6.71 30.30 17.14
C ARG A 494 -7.44 30.42 15.80
N VAL A 495 -8.02 29.31 15.31
CA VAL A 495 -8.76 29.29 14.03
C VAL A 495 -10.10 30.03 14.14
N ALA A 496 -10.76 30.00 15.30
CA ALA A 496 -12.00 30.77 15.51
C ALA A 496 -11.78 32.30 15.51
N GLY A 497 -10.60 32.77 15.94
CA GLY A 497 -10.25 34.20 15.96
C GLY A 497 -10.05 34.84 14.58
N TYR A 498 -9.82 34.04 13.53
CA TYR A 498 -9.64 34.55 12.15
C TYR A 498 -10.95 34.61 11.33
N ARG A 499 -12.09 34.20 11.90
CA ARG A 499 -13.41 34.33 11.26
C ARG A 499 -14.22 35.55 11.73
N SER A 500 -13.62 36.42 12.53
CA SER A 500 -14.25 37.67 12.96
C SER A 500 -13.27 38.84 12.87
N LYS A 501 -12.73 39.06 11.67
CA LYS A 501 -12.26 40.37 11.19
C LYS A 501 -12.43 40.45 9.67
#